data_AF-A0A525VPC2-F1
#
_entry.id   AF-A0A525VPC2-F1
#
_cell.length_a   1.000
_cell.length_b   1.000
_cell.length_c   1.000
_cell.angle_alpha   90.00
_cell.angle_beta   90.00
_cell.angle_gamma   90.00
#
_symmetry.space_group_name_H-M   'P 1'
#
loop_
_entity.id
_entity.type
_entity.pdbx_description
1 polymer ?
#
loop_
_entity_poly.entity_id
_entity_poly.type
_entity_poly.pdbx_seq_one_letter_code
_entity_poly.pdbx_strand_id
1 'polypeptide(L)' 'MHCMRCDGFMVADNLIDIRESSIPMWMKGWRCVSCGNIVDPIIQKHRMIQQSGATQLIEKKMAVPRLRRVA' A
#
# COMPACT_ATOMS: atom_id res chain seq x y z
N MET A 1 20.89 3.62 -3.34
CA MET A 1 19.46 3.80 -3.03
C MET A 1 19.34 4.14 -1.55
N HIS A 2 18.76 5.29 -1.20
CA HIS A 2 18.53 5.71 0.19
C HIS A 2 17.03 5.73 0.50
N CYS A 3 16.69 5.42 1.76
CA CYS A 3 15.32 5.34 2.20
C CYS A 3 14.69 6.73 2.38
N MET A 4 13.61 7.02 1.67
CA MET A 4 12.90 8.30 1.77
C MET A 4 12.34 8.64 3.18
N ARG A 5 12.31 7.68 4.11
CA ARG A 5 11.81 7.89 5.48
C ARG A 5 12.90 8.27 6.49
N CYS A 6 14.11 7.74 6.33
CA CYS A 6 15.16 7.88 7.35
C CYS A 6 16.57 8.05 6.76
N ASP A 7 16.67 8.22 5.44
CA ASP A 7 17.91 8.27 4.66
C ASP A 7 18.84 7.05 4.80
N GLY A 8 18.33 5.96 5.40
CA GLY A 8 19.08 4.73 5.62
C GLY A 8 19.33 3.93 4.35
N PHE A 9 20.28 3.01 4.42
CA PHE A 9 20.64 2.14 3.30
C PHE A 9 19.50 1.19 2.92
N MET A 10 19.33 0.94 1.62
CA MET A 10 18.33 0.03 1.08
C MET A 10 18.97 -1.14 0.37
N VAL A 11 18.43 -2.33 0.61
CA VAL A 11 18.85 -3.58 -0.04
C VAL A 11 17.70 -4.17 -0.85
N ALA A 12 18.03 -4.88 -1.93
CA ALA A 12 17.05 -5.65 -2.67
C ALA A 12 16.59 -6.85 -1.83
N ASP A 13 15.28 -7.10 -1.81
CA ASP A 13 14.65 -8.15 -1.01
C ASP A 13 13.54 -8.85 -1.83
N ASN A 14 13.27 -10.11 -1.50
CA ASN A 14 12.17 -10.87 -2.07
C ASN A 14 10.98 -10.83 -1.10
N LEU A 15 9.95 -10.11 -1.49
CA LEU A 15 8.75 -9.90 -0.69
C LEU A 15 7.70 -10.94 -1.08
N ILE A 16 7.01 -11.51 -0.08
CA ILE A 16 5.92 -12.46 -0.29
C ILE A 16 4.61 -11.79 0.07
N ASP A 17 3.65 -11.78 -0.85
CA ASP A 17 2.28 -11.37 -0.57
C ASP A 17 1.48 -12.59 -0.09
N ILE A 18 1.29 -12.66 1.24
CA ILE A 18 0.59 -13.77 1.91
C ILE A 18 -0.91 -13.79 1.61
N ARG A 19 -1.50 -12.65 1.20
CA ARG A 19 -2.95 -12.56 0.95
C ARG A 19 -3.36 -12.93 -0.47
N GLU A 20 -2.46 -13.52 -1.24
CA GLU A 20 -2.78 -14.12 -2.55
C GLU A 20 -3.40 -13.09 -3.53
N SER A 21 -3.11 -11.79 -3.37
CA SER A 21 -3.69 -10.72 -4.19
C SER A 21 -3.10 -10.63 -5.61
N SER A 22 -1.98 -11.29 -5.87
CA SER A 22 -1.33 -11.29 -7.18
C SER A 22 -0.45 -12.53 -7.37
N ILE A 23 -0.64 -13.20 -8.50
CA ILE A 23 0.33 -14.16 -9.04
C ILE A 23 1.30 -13.34 -9.91
N PRO A 24 2.62 -13.45 -9.73
CA PRO A 24 3.33 -14.33 -8.78
C PRO A 24 3.32 -13.80 -7.33
N MET A 25 3.20 -14.71 -6.36
CA MET A 25 3.17 -14.42 -4.91
C MET A 25 4.46 -13.78 -4.37
N TRP A 26 5.54 -13.79 -5.14
CA TRP A 26 6.83 -13.22 -4.79
C TRP A 26 7.14 -12.04 -5.70
N MET A 27 7.63 -10.95 -5.12
CA MET A 27 7.98 -9.73 -5.81
C MET A 27 9.33 -9.21 -5.33
N LYS A 28 10.16 -8.72 -6.27
CA LYS A 28 11.37 -7.99 -5.92
C LYS A 28 11.01 -6.58 -5.43
N GLY A 29 11.51 -6.23 -4.25
CA GLY A 29 11.37 -4.88 -3.69
C GLY A 29 12.65 -4.42 -3.02
N TRP A 30 12.60 -3.23 -2.43
CA TRP A 30 13.69 -2.66 -1.64
C TRP A 30 13.28 -2.54 -0.18
N ARG A 31 14.10 -3.05 0.73
CA ARG A 31 13.90 -2.90 2.17
C ARG A 31 15.01 -2.04 2.75
N CYS A 32 14.63 -1.03 3.54
CA CYS A 32 15.58 -0.27 4.34
C CYS A 32 16.03 -1.09 5.54
N VAL A 33 17.35 -1.27 5.70
CA VAL A 33 17.91 -2.02 6.84
C VAL A 33 17.83 -1.26 8.16
N SER A 34 17.68 0.07 8.11
CA SER A 34 17.64 0.92 9.30
C SER A 34 16.22 1.06 9.89
N CYS A 35 15.20 1.28 9.05
CA CYS A 35 13.83 1.54 9.54
C CYS A 35 12.77 0.53 9.04
N GLY A 36 13.16 -0.44 8.22
CA GLY A 36 12.24 -1.45 7.69
C GLY A 36 11.26 -0.94 6.62
N ASN A 37 11.37 0.31 6.16
CA ASN A 37 10.52 0.80 5.07
C ASN A 37 10.73 -0.05 3.81
N ILE A 38 9.62 -0.48 3.22
CA ILE A 38 9.59 -1.26 1.98
C ILE A 38 9.13 -0.38 0.83
N VAL A 39 9.79 -0.51 -0.30
CA VAL A 39 9.43 0.10 -1.59
C VAL A 39 9.34 -0.99 -2.64
N ASP A 40 8.12 -1.28 -3.07
CA ASP A 40 7.81 -2.09 -4.25
C ASP A 40 6.73 -1.37 -5.07
N PRO A 41 6.57 -1.70 -6.37
CA PRO A 41 5.63 -1.03 -7.26
C PRO A 41 4.17 -1.07 -6.78
N ILE A 42 3.73 -2.14 -6.13
CA ILE A 42 2.35 -2.29 -5.65
C ILE A 42 2.14 -1.43 -4.40
N ILE A 43 3.01 -1.52 -3.40
CA ILE A 43 2.93 -0.66 -2.21
C ILE A 43 3.04 0.81 -2.61
N GLN A 44 3.91 1.15 -3.55
CA GLN A 44 4.04 2.53 -4.03
C GLN A 44 2.76 3.02 -4.71
N LYS A 45 2.17 2.21 -5.60
CA LYS A 45 0.88 2.52 -6.24
C LYS A 45 -0.22 2.71 -5.20
N HIS A 46 -0.34 1.82 -4.22
CA HIS A 46 -1.33 1.96 -3.15
C HIS A 46 -1.12 3.22 -2.32
N ARG A 47 0.13 3.58 -1.97
CA ARG A 47 0.43 4.83 -1.27
C ARG A 47 0.05 6.06 -2.10
N MET A 48 0.31 6.06 -3.40
CA MET A 48 -0.10 7.17 -4.29
C MET A 48 -1.62 7.32 -4.37
N ILE A 49 -2.37 6.21 -4.45
CA ILE A 49 -3.84 6.23 -4.43
C ILE A 49 -4.36 6.79 -3.09
N GLN A 50 -3.73 6.42 -1.98
CA GLN A 50 -4.10 6.93 -0.66
C GLN A 50 -3.78 8.43 -0.51
N GLN A 51 -2.60 8.86 -0.98
CA GLN A 51 -2.15 10.25 -0.91
C GLN A 51 -2.95 11.19 -1.82
N SER A 52 -3.43 10.71 -2.97
CA SER A 52 -4.28 11.49 -3.87
C SER A 52 -5.72 11.68 -3.37
N GLY A 53 -6.07 11.13 -2.19
CA GLY A 53 -7.44 11.19 -1.65
C GLY A 53 -8.45 10.36 -2.45
N ALA A 54 -8.00 9.60 -3.45
CA ALA A 54 -8.86 8.77 -4.28
C ALA A 54 -9.57 7.67 -3.47
N THR A 55 -8.95 7.17 -2.40
CA THR A 55 -9.61 6.26 -1.44
C THR A 55 -10.84 6.89 -0.80
N GLN A 56 -10.79 8.17 -0.41
CA GLN A 56 -11.94 8.86 0.22
C GLN A 56 -13.11 9.01 -0.77
N LEU A 57 -12.81 9.21 -2.06
CA LEU A 57 -13.84 9.26 -3.12
C LEU A 57 -14.48 7.88 -3.36
N ILE A 58 -13.69 6.81 -3.28
CA ILE A 58 -14.18 5.43 -3.40
C ILE A 58 -15.08 5.10 -2.19
N GLU A 59 -14.63 5.37 -0.96
CA GLU A 59 -15.40 5.12 0.26
C GLU A 59 -16.72 5.92 0.30
N LYS A 60 -16.69 7.20 -0.08
CA LYS A 60 -17.88 8.05 -0.10
C LYS A 60 -18.92 7.58 -1.14
N LYS A 61 -18.49 6.96 -2.25
CA LYS A 61 -19.38 6.34 -3.24
C LYS A 61 -19.94 5.00 -2.78
N MET A 62 -19.19 4.23 -1.97
CA MET A 62 -19.63 2.94 -1.44
C MET A 62 -20.45 3.06 -0.14
N ALA A 63 -20.58 4.26 0.43
CA ALA A 63 -21.46 4.53 1.55
C ALA A 63 -22.93 4.32 1.14
N VAL A 64 -23.45 3.11 1.37
CA VAL A 64 -24.87 2.78 1.22
C VAL A 64 -25.69 3.73 2.10
N PRO A 65 -26.72 4.42 1.56
CA PRO A 65 -27.59 5.24 2.39
C PRO A 65 -28.27 4.32 3.39
N ARG A 66 -28.06 4.56 4.70
CA ARG A 66 -28.87 3.91 5.73
C ARG A 66 -30.32 4.36 5.53
N LEU A 67 -31.14 3.51 4.91
CA LEU A 67 -32.59 3.70 4.89
C LEU A 67 -33.04 3.76 6.35
N ARG A 68 -33.43 4.96 6.81
CA ARG A 68 -34.11 5.15 8.09
C ARG A 68 -35.38 4.29 8.04
N ARG A 69 -35.46 3.24 8.87
CA ARG A 69 -36.76 2.63 9.16
C ARG A 69 -37.62 3.71 9.79
N VAL A 70 -38.65 4.12 9.07
CA VAL A 70 -39.77 4.88 9.65
C VAL A 70 -40.54 3.87 10.48
N ALA A 71 -40.67 4.17 11.77
CA ALA A 71 -41.47 3.41 12.73
C ALA A 71 -42.96 3.69 12.55
#